data_AF-A0A1C5RIW4-F1
#
_entry.id   AF-A0A1C5RIW4-F1
#
_cell.length_a   1.000
_cell.length_b   1.000
_cell.length_c   1.000
_cell.angle_alpha   90.00
_cell.angle_beta   90.00
_cell.angle_gamma   90.00
#
_symmetry.space_group_name_H-M   'P 1'
#
loop_
_entity.id
_entity.type
_entity.pdbx_description
1 polymer ?
#
loop_
_entity_poly.entity_id
_entity_poly.type
_entity_poly.pdbx_seq_one_letter_code
_entity_poly.pdbx_strand_id
1 'polypeptide(L)'
;MPFNQKPQKFNAKINTVTVGTGDKAVTIGGNSTFPFYTFDAPTENSPKIGVEITDMGLDDFAPGIKAYYEGCTTMAEIAQKAAAMEGGDFVVLNLEGGDPNGVNKSTEELIAIVKEVADAIDCPLVVEGCKNVEKDAELLPKVAEALQGRNVIVMSEKEENYKAIGAAAGLAYNQIVGAESADDINLAKQLNVVTTQLGVDAKKIVMNVGTATVGYGYEYVVSTMDRIKGAALSQNDNMLQMPIITPVSSETWGVKESVATEEDMPEWGSEDERGIDMEVMTAAADLAAGSDAVILRHPESVKTIAKMIKALV
;
A
#
# COMPACT_ATOMS: atom_id res chain seq x y z
N MET A 1 -36.58 -28.98 2.12
CA MET A 1 -36.08 -28.62 0.76
C MET A 1 -34.57 -28.65 0.81
N PRO A 2 -33.85 -29.07 -0.25
CA PRO A 2 -32.40 -28.94 -0.29
C PRO A 2 -32.01 -27.46 -0.29
N PHE A 3 -30.91 -27.13 0.39
CA PHE A 3 -30.31 -25.80 0.30
C PHE A 3 -29.89 -25.55 -1.16
N ASN A 4 -30.23 -24.37 -1.69
CA ASN A 4 -29.83 -23.93 -3.01
C ASN A 4 -29.03 -22.65 -2.86
N GLN A 5 -27.70 -22.74 -3.04
CA GLN A 5 -26.82 -21.57 -3.00
C GLN A 5 -27.23 -20.60 -4.11
N LYS A 6 -27.30 -19.31 -3.79
CA LYS A 6 -27.55 -18.24 -4.75
C LYS A 6 -26.35 -17.30 -4.79
N PRO A 7 -25.37 -17.57 -5.68
CA PRO A 7 -24.23 -16.68 -5.86
C PRO A 7 -24.68 -15.26 -6.21
N GLN A 8 -24.11 -14.27 -5.55
CA GLN A 8 -24.27 -12.87 -5.94
C GLN A 8 -23.41 -12.60 -7.18
N LYS A 9 -24.03 -12.09 -8.25
CA LYS A 9 -23.35 -11.77 -9.50
C LYS A 9 -23.28 -10.27 -9.72
N PHE A 10 -22.08 -9.77 -9.96
CA PHE A 10 -21.84 -8.41 -10.40
C PHE A 10 -21.48 -8.41 -11.89
N ASN A 11 -21.98 -7.41 -12.64
CA ASN A 11 -21.57 -7.18 -14.02
C ASN A 11 -20.30 -6.31 -14.11
N ALA A 12 -19.95 -5.64 -13.02
CA ALA A 12 -18.76 -4.82 -12.87
C ALA A 12 -17.61 -5.64 -12.26
N LYS A 13 -16.38 -5.13 -12.40
CA LYS A 13 -15.19 -5.70 -11.79
C LYS A 13 -14.20 -4.61 -11.41
N ILE A 14 -13.40 -4.87 -10.38
CA ILE A 14 -12.24 -4.03 -10.07
C ILE A 14 -11.24 -4.13 -11.23
N ASN A 15 -10.63 -3.01 -11.59
CA ASN A 15 -9.58 -2.92 -12.59
C ASN A 15 -8.39 -3.76 -12.16
N THR A 16 -7.72 -4.33 -13.14
CA THR A 16 -6.50 -5.09 -12.94
C THR A 16 -5.31 -4.16 -13.15
N VAL A 17 -4.41 -4.09 -12.17
CA VAL A 17 -3.18 -3.29 -12.23
C VAL A 17 -1.99 -4.22 -12.01
N THR A 18 -1.09 -4.28 -12.98
CA THR A 18 0.16 -5.05 -12.89
C THR A 18 1.30 -4.11 -12.51
N VAL A 19 2.00 -4.41 -11.42
CA VAL A 19 3.15 -3.70 -10.86
C VAL A 19 4.43 -4.47 -11.15
N GLY A 20 5.50 -3.77 -11.53
CA GLY A 20 6.74 -4.38 -11.94
C GLY A 20 6.71 -4.88 -13.40
N THR A 21 7.75 -5.62 -13.77
CA THR A 21 7.93 -6.17 -15.13
C THR A 21 8.46 -7.60 -15.09
N GLY A 22 8.34 -8.30 -16.22
CA GLY A 22 8.82 -9.68 -16.36
C GLY A 22 8.10 -10.68 -15.48
N ASP A 23 8.76 -11.79 -15.18
CA ASP A 23 8.16 -12.94 -14.48
C ASP A 23 7.85 -12.68 -13.01
N LYS A 24 8.42 -11.61 -12.42
CA LYS A 24 8.19 -11.18 -11.05
C LYS A 24 7.10 -10.11 -10.92
N ALA A 25 6.48 -9.70 -12.02
CA ALA A 25 5.39 -8.73 -11.98
C ALA A 25 4.22 -9.26 -11.13
N VAL A 26 3.67 -8.39 -10.30
CA VAL A 26 2.55 -8.70 -9.41
C VAL A 26 1.31 -8.01 -9.93
N THR A 27 0.16 -8.67 -9.89
CA THR A 27 -1.10 -8.10 -10.34
C THR A 27 -2.09 -8.02 -9.18
N ILE A 28 -2.74 -6.86 -9.02
CA ILE A 28 -3.77 -6.59 -8.00
C ILE A 28 -5.10 -6.22 -8.67
N GLY A 29 -6.20 -6.40 -7.95
CA GLY A 29 -7.56 -6.15 -8.45
C GLY A 29 -8.12 -7.28 -9.32
N GLY A 30 -9.01 -6.95 -10.25
CA GLY A 30 -9.71 -7.94 -11.09
C GLY A 30 -10.94 -8.59 -10.44
N ASN A 31 -11.11 -8.44 -9.13
CA ASN A 31 -12.21 -9.08 -8.40
C ASN A 31 -13.60 -8.59 -8.84
N SER A 32 -14.53 -9.54 -9.00
CA SER A 32 -15.94 -9.29 -9.33
C SER A 32 -16.87 -9.83 -8.24
N THR A 33 -16.38 -9.92 -7.00
CA THR A 33 -17.08 -10.34 -5.79
C THR A 33 -16.69 -9.41 -4.65
N PHE A 34 -17.42 -9.49 -3.53
CA PHE A 34 -16.91 -8.95 -2.28
C PHE A 34 -15.64 -9.69 -1.82
N PRO A 35 -14.82 -9.08 -0.94
CA PRO A 35 -13.54 -9.64 -0.51
C PRO A 35 -13.69 -11.05 0.05
N PHE A 36 -12.87 -11.99 -0.45
CA PHE A 36 -12.87 -13.41 -0.06
C PHE A 36 -14.18 -14.18 -0.28
N TYR A 37 -15.16 -13.63 -1.00
CA TYR A 37 -16.41 -14.33 -1.33
C TYR A 37 -16.21 -15.27 -2.53
N THR A 38 -15.24 -16.17 -2.42
CA THR A 38 -14.87 -17.15 -3.47
C THR A 38 -16.00 -18.13 -3.82
N PHE A 39 -17.00 -18.21 -2.95
CA PHE A 39 -18.25 -18.94 -3.20
C PHE A 39 -19.17 -18.25 -4.23
N ASP A 40 -19.03 -16.94 -4.46
CA ASP A 40 -19.79 -16.20 -5.47
C ASP A 40 -19.15 -16.29 -6.86
N ALA A 41 -17.83 -16.16 -6.93
CA ALA A 41 -16.99 -16.44 -8.09
C ALA A 41 -15.51 -16.61 -7.66
N PRO A 42 -14.67 -17.32 -8.44
CA PRO A 42 -13.24 -17.43 -8.16
C PRO A 42 -12.55 -16.06 -8.11
N THR A 43 -11.62 -15.88 -7.17
CA THR A 43 -10.73 -14.71 -7.10
C THR A 43 -9.78 -14.71 -8.32
N GLU A 44 -9.73 -13.60 -9.06
CA GLU A 44 -8.84 -13.46 -10.23
C GLU A 44 -7.39 -13.25 -9.79
N ASN A 45 -7.16 -12.28 -8.90
CA ASN A 45 -5.88 -12.03 -8.27
C ASN A 45 -6.06 -12.00 -6.76
N SER A 46 -5.29 -12.82 -6.04
CA SER A 46 -5.27 -12.79 -4.58
C SER A 46 -4.73 -11.43 -4.09
N PRO A 47 -5.16 -10.94 -2.92
CA PRO A 47 -4.53 -9.77 -2.33
C PRO A 47 -3.02 -9.93 -2.13
N LYS A 48 -2.33 -8.80 -2.05
CA LYS A 48 -0.86 -8.72 -2.06
C LYS A 48 -0.29 -7.99 -0.85
N ILE A 49 0.94 -8.33 -0.48
CA ILE A 49 1.63 -7.76 0.68
C ILE A 49 2.89 -7.02 0.23
N GLY A 50 2.96 -5.73 0.54
CA GLY A 50 4.16 -4.92 0.42
C GLY A 50 4.97 -4.94 1.71
N VAL A 51 6.30 -5.01 1.58
CA VAL A 51 7.23 -4.89 2.71
C VAL A 51 7.84 -3.49 2.68
N GLU A 52 7.55 -2.68 3.70
CA GLU A 52 8.04 -1.31 3.79
C GLU A 52 9.46 -1.24 4.37
N ILE A 53 10.28 -0.44 3.71
CA ILE A 53 11.57 0.07 4.17
C ILE A 53 11.56 1.60 3.99
N THR A 54 12.41 2.31 4.73
CA THR A 54 12.48 3.78 4.67
C THR A 54 13.89 4.25 4.33
N ASP A 55 13.99 5.38 3.63
CA ASP A 55 15.27 6.06 3.37
C ASP A 55 15.98 6.51 4.66
N MET A 56 15.26 6.53 5.77
CA MET A 56 15.76 6.86 7.11
C MET A 56 16.53 5.71 7.78
N GLY A 57 16.61 4.54 7.15
CA GLY A 57 17.24 3.36 7.74
C GLY A 57 16.27 2.61 8.66
N LEU A 58 16.76 2.13 9.80
CA LEU A 58 16.01 1.21 10.67
C LEU A 58 15.92 1.70 12.12
N ASP A 59 16.49 2.86 12.45
CA ASP A 59 16.67 3.30 13.83
C ASP A 59 15.32 3.46 14.55
N ASP A 60 14.31 3.99 13.86
CA ASP A 60 12.97 4.24 14.39
C ASP A 60 12.03 3.02 14.33
N PHE A 61 12.51 1.87 13.84
CA PHE A 61 11.69 0.67 13.77
C PHE A 61 11.60 -0.03 15.13
N ALA A 62 10.55 -0.83 15.34
CA ALA A 62 10.42 -1.66 16.54
C ALA A 62 11.55 -2.71 16.62
N PRO A 63 11.92 -3.18 17.83
CA PRO A 63 13.02 -4.14 18.01
C PRO A 63 12.92 -5.41 17.17
N GLY A 64 11.74 -6.04 17.08
CA GLY A 64 11.54 -7.25 16.27
C GLY A 64 11.78 -7.03 14.77
N ILE A 65 11.42 -5.85 14.26
CA ILE A 65 11.68 -5.46 12.87
C ILE A 65 13.18 -5.22 12.66
N LYS A 66 13.83 -4.47 13.56
CA LYS A 66 15.29 -4.23 13.51
C LYS A 66 16.09 -5.53 13.52
N ALA A 67 15.71 -6.48 14.38
CA ALA A 67 16.37 -7.79 14.48
C ALA A 67 16.33 -8.56 13.15
N TYR A 68 15.21 -8.48 12.41
CA TYR A 68 15.14 -9.10 11.09
C TYR A 68 16.17 -8.53 10.11
N TYR A 69 16.52 -7.25 10.22
CA TYR A 69 17.49 -6.59 9.34
C TYR A 69 18.92 -6.57 9.88
N GLU A 70 19.21 -7.26 10.99
CA GLU A 70 20.55 -7.31 11.58
C GLU A 70 21.61 -7.72 10.53
N GLY A 71 22.73 -6.97 10.52
CA GLY A 71 23.84 -7.15 9.59
C GLY A 71 23.73 -6.36 8.28
N CYS A 72 22.58 -5.78 7.95
CA CYS A 72 22.47 -4.86 6.81
C CYS A 72 23.11 -3.51 7.16
N THR A 73 23.92 -2.98 6.24
CA THR A 73 24.66 -1.71 6.40
C THR A 73 24.35 -0.70 5.30
N THR A 74 23.66 -1.13 4.24
CA THR A 74 23.27 -0.30 3.08
C THR A 74 21.78 -0.45 2.78
N MET A 75 21.22 0.51 2.03
CA MET A 75 19.82 0.43 1.61
C MET A 75 19.60 -0.69 0.59
N ALA A 76 20.61 -0.99 -0.23
CA ALA A 76 20.61 -2.18 -1.10
C ALA A 76 20.43 -3.48 -0.31
N GLU A 77 21.20 -3.69 0.77
CA GLU A 77 21.10 -4.89 1.61
C GLU A 77 19.75 -4.97 2.35
N ILE A 78 19.24 -3.83 2.84
CA ILE A 78 17.91 -3.75 3.45
C ILE A 78 16.83 -4.14 2.43
N ALA A 79 16.88 -3.58 1.22
CA ALA A 79 15.93 -3.87 0.15
C ALA A 79 15.97 -5.34 -0.30
N GLN A 80 17.15 -5.93 -0.43
CA GLN A 80 17.29 -7.36 -0.75
C GLN A 80 16.68 -8.25 0.34
N LYS A 81 16.87 -7.89 1.62
CA LYS A 81 16.32 -8.65 2.74
C LYS A 81 14.80 -8.48 2.89
N ALA A 82 14.28 -7.29 2.56
CA ALA A 82 12.84 -7.03 2.46
C ALA A 82 12.22 -7.83 1.30
N ALA A 83 12.85 -7.82 0.11
CA ALA A 83 12.42 -8.58 -1.06
C ALA A 83 12.45 -10.10 -0.84
N ALA A 84 13.30 -10.58 0.06
CA ALA A 84 13.41 -11.99 0.43
C ALA A 84 12.46 -12.42 1.57
N MET A 85 11.66 -11.51 2.12
CA MET A 85 10.75 -11.79 3.23
C MET A 85 9.64 -12.76 2.80
N GLU A 86 9.53 -13.89 3.50
CA GLU A 86 8.53 -14.90 3.19
C GLU A 86 7.10 -14.34 3.33
N GLY A 87 6.36 -14.36 2.22
CA GLY A 87 4.99 -13.83 2.14
C GLY A 87 4.90 -12.42 1.57
N GLY A 88 6.02 -11.70 1.42
CA GLY A 88 6.06 -10.42 0.71
C GLY A 88 5.98 -10.60 -0.81
N ASP A 89 5.16 -9.78 -1.47
CA ASP A 89 4.99 -9.77 -2.93
C ASP A 89 5.78 -8.64 -3.61
N PHE A 90 6.01 -7.53 -2.92
CA PHE A 90 6.73 -6.36 -3.44
C PHE A 90 7.39 -5.57 -2.31
N VAL A 91 8.35 -4.70 -2.66
CA VAL A 91 9.00 -3.79 -1.72
C VAL A 91 8.36 -2.41 -1.83
N VAL A 92 8.23 -1.73 -0.70
CA VAL A 92 7.83 -0.31 -0.61
C VAL A 92 8.98 0.49 -0.03
N LEU A 93 9.45 1.49 -0.75
CA LEU A 93 10.43 2.46 -0.26
C LEU A 93 9.69 3.76 0.10
N ASN A 94 9.61 4.04 1.39
CA ASN A 94 9.09 5.29 1.92
C ASN A 94 10.21 6.34 2.01
N LEU A 95 10.00 7.51 1.42
CA LEU A 95 10.96 8.62 1.36
C LEU A 95 10.68 9.68 2.43
N GLU A 96 10.39 9.24 3.65
CA GLU A 96 10.08 10.06 4.82
C GLU A 96 11.14 11.12 5.11
N GLY A 97 12.42 10.81 4.90
CA GLY A 97 13.51 11.75 5.12
C GLY A 97 13.42 13.02 4.27
N GLY A 98 12.58 13.03 3.24
CA GLY A 98 12.28 14.21 2.43
C GLY A 98 11.44 15.29 3.11
N ASP A 99 10.75 15.02 4.23
CA ASP A 99 9.86 16.00 4.86
C ASP A 99 10.62 17.30 5.20
N PRO A 100 10.19 18.46 4.66
CA PRO A 100 10.77 19.76 5.00
C PRO A 100 10.75 20.11 6.50
N ASN A 101 9.85 19.49 7.28
CA ASN A 101 9.76 19.68 8.73
C ASN A 101 10.59 18.65 9.53
N GLY A 102 11.14 17.63 8.86
CA GLY A 102 11.98 16.60 9.44
C GLY A 102 13.45 16.78 9.03
N VAL A 103 14.07 15.71 8.52
CA VAL A 103 15.47 15.72 8.06
C VAL A 103 15.66 16.58 6.82
N ASN A 104 14.63 16.70 5.98
CA ASN A 104 14.63 17.49 4.75
C ASN A 104 15.80 17.14 3.82
N LYS A 105 15.99 15.85 3.55
CA LYS A 105 16.98 15.37 2.58
C LYS A 105 16.74 16.01 1.22
N SER A 106 17.86 16.26 0.53
CA SER A 106 17.80 16.82 -0.83
C SER A 106 17.11 15.83 -1.78
N THR A 107 16.47 16.37 -2.80
CA THR A 107 15.81 15.54 -3.82
C THR A 107 16.84 14.67 -4.54
N GLU A 108 18.05 15.17 -4.76
CA GLU A 108 19.16 14.43 -5.36
C GLU A 108 19.59 13.22 -4.51
N GLU A 109 19.67 13.39 -3.19
CA GLU A 109 20.00 12.32 -2.25
C GLU A 109 18.93 11.22 -2.24
N LEU A 110 17.65 11.60 -2.16
CA LEU A 110 16.53 10.64 -2.19
C LEU A 110 16.50 9.85 -3.50
N ILE A 111 16.75 10.51 -4.64
CA ILE A 111 16.81 9.83 -5.93
C ILE A 111 18.01 8.87 -6.03
N ALA A 112 19.13 9.16 -5.36
CA ALA A 112 20.25 8.23 -5.28
C ALA A 112 19.85 6.95 -4.51
N ILE A 113 19.15 7.11 -3.39
CA ILE A 113 18.62 5.98 -2.59
C ILE A 113 17.60 5.16 -3.40
N VAL A 114 16.69 5.83 -4.10
CA VAL A 114 15.71 5.18 -4.98
C VAL A 114 16.40 4.30 -6.02
N LYS A 115 17.48 4.80 -6.66
CA LYS A 115 18.24 4.02 -7.63
C LYS A 115 19.00 2.87 -7.00
N GLU A 116 19.64 3.10 -5.84
CA GLU A 116 20.32 2.04 -5.08
C GLU A 116 19.38 0.87 -4.76
N VAL A 117 18.19 1.17 -4.21
CA VAL A 117 17.16 0.17 -3.91
C VAL A 117 16.67 -0.50 -5.19
N ALA A 118 16.40 0.28 -6.24
CA ALA A 118 15.88 -0.23 -7.50
C ALA A 118 16.84 -1.20 -8.21
N ASP A 119 18.14 -0.91 -8.16
CA ASP A 119 19.19 -1.74 -8.77
C ASP A 119 19.46 -3.01 -7.94
N ALA A 120 19.16 -2.99 -6.64
CA ALA A 120 19.42 -4.10 -5.73
C ALA A 120 18.35 -5.21 -5.79
N ILE A 121 17.13 -4.91 -6.24
CA ILE A 121 15.99 -5.84 -6.23
C ILE A 121 15.38 -6.01 -7.62
N ASP A 122 14.84 -7.20 -7.88
CA ASP A 122 14.16 -7.55 -9.13
C ASP A 122 12.64 -7.79 -8.96
N CYS A 123 12.13 -7.71 -7.72
CA CYS A 123 10.71 -7.71 -7.44
C CYS A 123 10.07 -6.34 -7.76
N PRO A 124 8.73 -6.26 -7.82
CA PRO A 124 8.04 -4.98 -7.98
C PRO A 124 8.38 -4.01 -6.84
N LEU A 125 8.34 -2.72 -7.17
CA LEU A 125 8.66 -1.62 -6.25
C LEU A 125 7.51 -0.62 -6.22
N VAL A 126 7.19 -0.16 -5.02
CA VAL A 126 6.37 1.01 -4.75
C VAL A 126 7.29 2.06 -4.12
N VAL A 127 7.16 3.31 -4.51
CA VAL A 127 7.86 4.43 -3.87
C VAL A 127 6.82 5.39 -3.31
N GLU A 128 6.88 5.59 -1.99
CA GLU A 128 6.02 6.53 -1.26
C GLU A 128 6.80 7.80 -0.92
N GLY A 129 6.19 8.97 -1.14
CA GLY A 129 6.75 10.27 -0.79
C GLY A 129 6.72 10.56 0.71
N CYS A 130 7.09 11.78 1.09
CA CYS A 130 7.17 12.22 2.49
C CYS A 130 5.84 12.75 3.05
N LYS A 131 4.74 12.63 2.29
CA LYS A 131 3.39 13.16 2.59
C LYS A 131 3.26 14.68 2.54
N ASN A 132 4.34 15.44 2.35
CA ASN A 132 4.31 16.88 2.14
C ASN A 132 3.98 17.22 0.68
N VAL A 133 2.85 17.90 0.46
CA VAL A 133 2.30 18.18 -0.88
C VAL A 133 3.30 18.87 -1.82
N GLU A 134 3.99 19.90 -1.34
CA GLU A 134 4.90 20.70 -2.17
C GLU A 134 6.19 19.93 -2.48
N LYS A 135 6.76 19.27 -1.47
CA LYS A 135 7.96 18.45 -1.64
C LYS A 135 7.71 17.26 -2.56
N ASP A 136 6.59 16.55 -2.37
CA ASP A 136 6.25 15.38 -3.19
C ASP A 136 5.91 15.77 -4.63
N ALA A 137 5.36 16.96 -4.86
CA ALA A 137 5.15 17.49 -6.20
C ALA A 137 6.47 17.74 -6.97
N GLU A 138 7.59 17.93 -6.26
CA GLU A 138 8.94 18.01 -6.86
C GLU A 138 9.62 16.64 -6.94
N LEU A 139 9.54 15.85 -5.87
CA LEU A 139 10.26 14.60 -5.70
C LEU A 139 9.71 13.47 -6.57
N LEU A 140 8.39 13.23 -6.53
CA LEU A 140 7.77 12.07 -7.17
C LEU A 140 7.86 12.09 -8.71
N PRO A 141 7.83 13.25 -9.41
CA PRO A 141 8.17 13.30 -10.83
C PRO A 141 9.58 12.81 -11.16
N LYS A 142 10.57 13.13 -10.32
CA LYS A 142 11.96 12.66 -10.49
C LYS A 142 12.10 11.17 -10.16
N VAL A 143 11.31 10.66 -9.21
CA VAL A 143 11.21 9.21 -8.94
C VAL A 143 10.67 8.48 -10.17
N ALA A 144 9.58 8.98 -10.75
CA ALA A 144 8.97 8.39 -11.94
C ALA A 144 9.95 8.34 -13.14
N GLU A 145 10.73 9.41 -13.33
CA GLU A 145 11.81 9.49 -14.32
C GLU A 145 12.91 8.47 -14.05
N ALA A 146 13.45 8.46 -12.82
CA ALA A 146 14.56 7.61 -12.43
C ALA A 146 14.24 6.11 -12.56
N LEU A 147 12.97 5.74 -12.43
CA LEU A 147 12.49 4.35 -12.49
C LEU A 147 11.78 4.02 -13.80
N GLN A 148 11.96 4.82 -14.85
CA GLN A 148 11.31 4.60 -16.15
C GLN A 148 11.53 3.17 -16.66
N GLY A 149 10.45 2.53 -17.09
CA GLY A 149 10.47 1.16 -17.60
C GLY A 149 10.35 0.07 -16.54
N ARG A 150 10.37 0.40 -15.23
CA ARG A 150 10.14 -0.58 -14.15
C ARG A 150 8.67 -0.77 -13.78
N ASN A 151 7.77 0.09 -14.27
CA ASN A 151 6.33 0.01 -14.01
C ASN A 151 6.01 -0.04 -12.51
N VAL A 152 6.55 0.93 -11.76
CA VAL A 152 6.39 1.07 -10.31
C VAL A 152 5.09 1.79 -9.96
N ILE A 153 4.64 1.64 -8.72
CA ILE A 153 3.65 2.55 -8.13
C ILE A 153 4.40 3.74 -7.54
N VAL A 154 4.00 4.94 -7.95
CA VAL A 154 4.47 6.21 -7.38
C VAL A 154 3.32 6.78 -6.57
N MET A 155 3.49 6.87 -5.26
CA MET A 155 2.46 7.37 -4.33
C MET A 155 3.06 8.35 -3.30
N SER A 156 2.30 9.22 -2.67
CA SER A 156 0.88 9.45 -2.93
C SER A 156 0.64 10.75 -3.70
N GLU A 157 -0.08 10.62 -4.80
CA GLU A 157 -0.79 11.73 -5.41
C GLU A 157 -1.97 12.16 -4.52
N LYS A 158 -2.17 13.47 -4.35
CA LYS A 158 -3.30 14.09 -3.64
C LYS A 158 -3.99 15.12 -4.54
N GLU A 159 -5.17 15.59 -4.12
CA GLU A 159 -5.95 16.58 -4.88
C GLU A 159 -5.16 17.88 -5.18
N GLU A 160 -4.23 18.25 -4.32
CA GLU A 160 -3.44 19.47 -4.47
C GLU A 160 -2.29 19.33 -5.49
N ASN A 161 -1.76 18.12 -5.68
CA ASN A 161 -0.56 17.88 -6.50
C ASN A 161 -0.76 16.86 -7.65
N TYR A 162 -1.99 16.40 -7.92
CA TYR A 162 -2.30 15.46 -9.01
C TYR A 162 -1.83 15.88 -10.39
N LYS A 163 -1.80 17.18 -10.68
CA LYS A 163 -1.30 17.65 -11.98
C LYS A 163 0.18 17.37 -12.15
N ALA A 164 0.98 17.51 -11.10
CA ALA A 164 2.40 17.28 -11.16
C ALA A 164 2.71 15.78 -11.20
N ILE A 165 2.13 15.02 -10.26
CA ILE A 165 2.41 13.60 -10.10
C ILE A 165 1.75 12.79 -11.21
N GLY A 166 0.45 12.96 -11.46
CA GLY A 166 -0.27 12.26 -12.51
C GLY A 166 0.28 12.52 -13.91
N ALA A 167 0.70 13.75 -14.22
CA ALA A 167 1.33 14.04 -15.51
C ALA A 167 2.71 13.37 -15.63
N ALA A 168 3.54 13.41 -14.59
CA ALA A 168 4.87 12.81 -14.64
C ALA A 168 4.79 11.27 -14.60
N ALA A 169 4.23 10.70 -13.53
CA ALA A 169 4.14 9.27 -13.33
C ALA A 169 3.25 8.60 -14.38
N GLY A 170 2.01 9.06 -14.54
CA GLY A 170 1.04 8.41 -15.42
C GLY A 170 1.29 8.66 -16.91
N LEU A 171 1.58 9.90 -17.32
CA LEU A 171 1.66 10.27 -18.74
C LEU A 171 3.07 10.25 -19.31
N ALA A 172 4.03 10.91 -18.65
CA ALA A 172 5.38 11.06 -19.18
C ALA A 172 6.18 9.76 -19.07
N TYR A 173 6.07 9.06 -17.94
CA TYR A 173 6.88 7.88 -17.64
C TYR A 173 6.11 6.56 -17.60
N ASN A 174 4.78 6.59 -17.82
CA ASN A 174 3.91 5.41 -17.93
C ASN A 174 4.00 4.46 -16.71
N GLN A 175 4.24 5.03 -15.54
CA GLN A 175 4.19 4.38 -14.23
C GLN A 175 2.74 4.29 -13.74
N ILE A 176 2.56 3.70 -12.56
CA ILE A 176 1.26 3.60 -11.89
C ILE A 176 1.18 4.73 -10.86
N VAL A 177 0.06 5.43 -10.82
CA VAL A 177 -0.23 6.52 -9.87
C VAL A 177 -0.97 5.94 -8.67
N GLY A 178 -0.42 6.13 -7.46
CA GLY A 178 -1.17 5.89 -6.22
C GLY A 178 -1.87 7.16 -5.76
N ALA A 179 -3.20 7.16 -5.85
CA ALA A 179 -4.06 8.29 -5.54
C ALA A 179 -4.56 8.19 -4.09
N GLU A 180 -4.13 9.11 -3.22
CA GLU A 180 -4.50 9.19 -1.81
C GLU A 180 -5.67 10.15 -1.56
N SER A 181 -6.65 9.67 -0.80
CA SER A 181 -7.78 10.46 -0.30
C SER A 181 -7.93 10.30 1.21
N ALA A 182 -8.56 11.28 1.86
CA ALA A 182 -8.70 11.31 3.32
C ALA A 182 -9.99 10.62 3.81
N ASP A 183 -10.06 9.29 3.71
CA ASP A 183 -11.16 8.45 4.24
C ASP A 183 -12.56 8.95 3.84
N ASP A 184 -12.70 9.36 2.57
CA ASP A 184 -13.98 9.81 2.01
C ASP A 184 -14.12 9.33 0.56
N ILE A 185 -15.19 8.58 0.31
CA ILE A 185 -15.53 8.04 -1.01
C ILE A 185 -15.66 9.12 -2.11
N ASN A 186 -16.16 10.31 -1.77
CA ASN A 186 -16.32 11.38 -2.75
C ASN A 186 -14.97 11.99 -3.09
N LEU A 187 -14.07 12.14 -2.11
CA LEU A 187 -12.69 12.59 -2.36
C LEU A 187 -11.93 11.57 -3.21
N ALA A 188 -12.03 10.28 -2.88
CA ALA A 188 -11.44 9.20 -3.69
C ALA A 188 -11.95 9.25 -5.14
N LYS A 189 -13.28 9.37 -5.31
CA LYS A 189 -13.91 9.45 -6.64
C LYS A 189 -13.49 10.72 -7.39
N GLN A 190 -13.47 11.86 -6.72
CA GLN A 190 -13.09 13.14 -7.32
C GLN A 190 -11.65 13.11 -7.80
N LEU A 191 -10.73 12.58 -6.99
CA LEU A 191 -9.33 12.42 -7.37
C LEU A 191 -9.20 11.54 -8.61
N ASN A 192 -9.84 10.36 -8.64
CA ASN A 192 -9.85 9.49 -9.81
C ASN A 192 -10.43 10.18 -11.06
N VAL A 193 -11.48 11.00 -10.90
CA VAL A 193 -12.05 11.79 -12.01
C VAL A 193 -11.04 12.80 -12.54
N VAL A 194 -10.40 13.59 -11.69
CA VAL A 194 -9.48 14.64 -12.18
C VAL A 194 -8.19 14.04 -12.75
N THR A 195 -7.70 12.92 -12.19
CA THR A 195 -6.52 12.20 -12.67
C THR A 195 -6.78 11.52 -14.02
N THR A 196 -7.96 10.93 -14.23
CA THR A 196 -8.34 10.40 -15.55
C THR A 196 -8.65 11.49 -16.57
N GLN A 197 -9.22 12.64 -16.16
CA GLN A 197 -9.41 13.81 -17.04
C GLN A 197 -8.09 14.44 -17.47
N LEU A 198 -7.04 14.35 -16.64
CA LEU A 198 -5.68 14.73 -17.02
C LEU A 198 -5.14 13.81 -18.14
N GLY A 199 -5.68 12.61 -18.28
CA GLY A 199 -5.37 11.63 -19.33
C GLY A 199 -4.76 10.33 -18.82
N VAL A 200 -4.60 10.16 -17.50
CA VAL A 200 -4.04 8.94 -16.93
C VAL A 200 -5.02 7.78 -17.14
N ASP A 201 -4.53 6.64 -17.61
CA ASP A 201 -5.35 5.45 -17.77
C ASP A 201 -5.86 4.99 -16.39
N ALA A 202 -7.16 4.73 -16.25
CA ALA A 202 -7.76 4.18 -15.03
C ALA A 202 -7.14 2.84 -14.60
N LYS A 203 -6.52 2.09 -15.53
CA LYS A 203 -5.75 0.86 -15.25
C LYS A 203 -4.30 1.11 -14.80
N LYS A 204 -3.91 2.38 -14.68
CA LYS A 204 -2.64 2.86 -14.14
C LYS A 204 -2.86 3.66 -12.86
N ILE A 205 -3.99 3.46 -12.19
CA ILE A 205 -4.32 4.11 -10.91
C ILE A 205 -4.61 3.03 -9.87
N VAL A 206 -4.02 3.18 -8.69
CA VAL A 206 -4.37 2.47 -7.46
C VAL A 206 -4.83 3.49 -6.43
N MET A 207 -5.80 3.14 -5.58
CA MET A 207 -6.31 4.05 -4.54
C MET A 207 -5.66 3.73 -3.19
N ASN A 208 -5.15 4.76 -2.53
CA ASN A 208 -4.94 4.76 -1.07
C ASN A 208 -6.10 5.56 -0.46
N VAL A 209 -7.11 4.88 0.07
CA VAL A 209 -8.35 5.56 0.51
C VAL A 209 -8.21 6.21 1.90
N GLY A 210 -7.01 6.22 2.46
CA GLY A 210 -6.76 6.53 3.86
C GLY A 210 -6.58 5.25 4.66
N THR A 211 -5.85 5.36 5.76
CA THR A 211 -5.57 4.26 6.68
C THR A 211 -5.77 4.77 8.11
N ALA A 212 -6.10 3.85 9.00
CA ALA A 212 -6.16 4.10 10.44
C ALA A 212 -5.83 2.78 11.14
N THR A 213 -5.27 2.86 12.33
CA THR A 213 -4.99 1.67 13.13
C THR A 213 -6.24 1.20 13.85
N VAL A 214 -6.41 -0.12 14.02
CA VAL A 214 -7.49 -0.68 14.85
C VAL A 214 -7.56 0.03 16.22
N GLY A 215 -8.75 0.47 16.63
CA GLY A 215 -8.96 1.25 17.85
C GLY A 215 -8.74 2.77 17.71
N TYR A 216 -8.26 3.25 16.56
CA TYR A 216 -7.96 4.65 16.28
C TYR A 216 -8.80 5.20 15.11
N GLY A 217 -10.13 5.02 15.15
CA GLY A 217 -11.05 5.50 14.11
C GLY A 217 -11.14 4.59 12.87
N TYR A 218 -10.64 3.36 12.98
CA TYR A 218 -10.63 2.37 11.91
C TYR A 218 -12.03 2.05 11.32
N GLU A 219 -13.08 2.19 12.12
CA GLU A 219 -14.46 2.00 11.70
C GLU A 219 -14.89 2.95 10.56
N TYR A 220 -14.26 4.12 10.44
CA TYR A 220 -14.48 5.05 9.34
C TYR A 220 -13.88 4.50 8.04
N VAL A 221 -12.63 4.03 8.10
CA VAL A 221 -11.91 3.41 6.97
C VAL A 221 -12.65 2.21 6.40
N VAL A 222 -13.10 1.29 7.27
CA VAL A 222 -13.91 0.13 6.84
C VAL A 222 -15.20 0.57 6.16
N SER A 223 -15.90 1.54 6.75
CA SER A 223 -17.14 2.06 6.17
C SER A 223 -16.92 2.69 4.80
N THR A 224 -15.79 3.38 4.61
CA THR A 224 -15.40 3.95 3.31
C THR A 224 -15.06 2.86 2.29
N MET A 225 -14.27 1.85 2.66
CA MET A 225 -13.94 0.72 1.79
C MET A 225 -15.20 -0.06 1.35
N ASP A 226 -16.10 -0.35 2.28
CA ASP A 226 -17.38 -1.04 2.01
C ASP A 226 -18.24 -0.25 1.01
N ARG A 227 -18.34 1.07 1.20
CA ARG A 227 -19.07 1.96 0.28
C ARG A 227 -18.42 1.99 -1.10
N ILE A 228 -17.09 2.03 -1.16
CA ILE A 228 -16.33 2.02 -2.42
C ILE A 228 -16.58 0.70 -3.15
N LYS A 229 -16.40 -0.46 -2.50
CA LYS A 229 -16.65 -1.77 -3.14
C LYS A 229 -18.11 -1.94 -3.53
N GLY A 230 -19.04 -1.49 -2.69
CA GLY A 230 -20.47 -1.46 -3.00
C GLY A 230 -20.79 -0.65 -4.26
N ALA A 231 -20.23 0.56 -4.40
CA ALA A 231 -20.41 1.41 -5.57
C ALA A 231 -19.73 0.81 -6.82
N ALA A 232 -18.47 0.37 -6.69
CA ALA A 232 -17.69 -0.21 -7.78
C ALA A 232 -18.37 -1.44 -8.39
N LEU A 233 -18.87 -2.35 -7.55
CA LEU A 233 -19.42 -3.63 -8.00
C LEU A 233 -20.93 -3.58 -8.28
N SER A 234 -21.71 -2.98 -7.37
CA SER A 234 -23.18 -2.99 -7.47
C SER A 234 -23.72 -1.88 -8.36
N GLN A 235 -23.05 -0.73 -8.37
CA GLN A 235 -23.48 0.45 -9.15
C GLN A 235 -22.66 0.62 -10.44
N ASN A 236 -21.64 -0.21 -10.65
CA ASN A 236 -20.72 -0.14 -11.79
C ASN A 236 -20.11 1.26 -11.91
N ASP A 237 -19.71 1.83 -10.77
CA ASP A 237 -19.05 3.12 -10.70
C ASP A 237 -17.58 2.98 -11.11
N ASN A 238 -17.31 3.25 -12.39
CA ASN A 238 -15.98 3.08 -12.99
C ASN A 238 -14.88 3.94 -12.36
N MET A 239 -15.23 5.03 -11.68
CA MET A 239 -14.28 5.91 -10.97
C MET A 239 -13.96 5.41 -9.56
N LEU A 240 -14.54 4.30 -9.14
CA LEU A 240 -14.25 3.60 -7.88
C LEU A 240 -13.82 2.15 -8.11
N GLN A 241 -13.64 1.75 -9.38
CA GLN A 241 -13.21 0.41 -9.76
C GLN A 241 -11.68 0.25 -9.76
N MET A 242 -10.90 1.23 -9.33
CA MET A 242 -9.46 1.07 -9.13
C MET A 242 -9.20 0.11 -7.95
N PRO A 243 -8.12 -0.70 -7.97
CA PRO A 243 -7.75 -1.50 -6.80
C PRO A 243 -7.28 -0.60 -5.64
N ILE A 244 -7.46 -1.08 -4.41
CA ILE A 244 -7.07 -0.36 -3.19
C ILE A 244 -5.75 -0.92 -2.66
N ILE A 245 -4.79 -0.05 -2.34
CA ILE A 245 -3.55 -0.35 -1.63
C ILE A 245 -3.52 0.46 -0.32
N THR A 246 -3.30 -0.21 0.81
CA THR A 246 -3.43 0.41 2.13
C THR A 246 -2.09 0.39 2.89
N PRO A 247 -1.52 1.55 3.24
CA PRO A 247 -0.27 1.64 4.00
C PRO A 247 -0.48 1.40 5.50
N VAL A 248 -0.79 0.15 5.87
CA VAL A 248 -1.11 -0.26 7.25
C VAL A 248 -0.01 0.14 8.23
N SER A 249 1.24 -0.21 7.90
CA SER A 249 2.41 0.08 8.74
C SER A 249 2.66 1.55 9.03
N SER A 250 2.10 2.47 8.23
CA SER A 250 2.31 3.91 8.40
C SER A 250 1.63 4.49 9.64
N GLU A 251 0.64 3.80 10.20
CA GLU A 251 -0.09 4.22 11.41
C GLU A 251 0.07 3.19 12.56
N THR A 252 0.24 1.89 12.25
CA THR A 252 0.17 0.83 13.28
C THR A 252 1.35 0.82 14.23
N TRP A 253 2.49 1.38 13.84
CA TRP A 253 3.70 1.43 14.66
C TRP A 253 3.90 2.79 15.36
N GLY A 254 2.89 3.67 15.32
CA GLY A 254 2.89 4.97 16.01
C GLY A 254 1.87 5.07 17.15
N VAL A 255 1.00 4.06 17.30
CA VAL A 255 -0.06 4.07 18.34
C VAL A 255 0.47 3.60 19.68
N LYS A 256 -0.18 4.03 20.77
CA LYS A 256 0.28 3.76 22.13
C LYS A 256 0.44 2.26 22.41
N GLU A 257 -0.48 1.44 21.93
CA GLU A 257 -0.47 -0.02 22.09
C GLU A 257 0.67 -0.70 21.33
N SER A 258 1.31 -0.02 20.36
CA SER A 258 2.48 -0.55 19.64
C SER A 258 3.83 -0.08 20.18
N VAL A 259 3.86 1.08 20.87
CA VAL A 259 5.13 1.72 21.29
C VAL A 259 5.32 1.82 22.81
N ALA A 260 4.25 1.63 23.60
CA ALA A 260 4.39 1.68 25.06
C ALA A 260 5.21 0.48 25.55
N THR A 261 6.23 0.76 26.36
CA THR A 261 7.11 -0.26 26.92
C THR A 261 6.38 -1.13 27.94
N GLU A 262 6.89 -2.34 28.18
CA GLU A 262 6.39 -3.22 29.24
C GLU A 262 6.56 -2.61 30.64
N GLU A 263 7.53 -1.72 30.84
CA GLU A 263 7.72 -1.00 32.12
C GLU A 263 6.62 0.03 32.35
N ASP A 264 6.22 0.75 31.29
CA ASP A 264 5.20 1.80 31.38
C ASP A 264 3.78 1.22 31.48
N MET A 265 3.50 0.11 30.80
CA MET A 265 2.18 -0.53 30.72
C MET A 265 2.28 -2.06 30.95
N PRO A 266 2.66 -2.52 32.15
CA PRO A 266 2.92 -3.94 32.43
C PRO A 266 1.69 -4.85 32.23
N GLU A 267 0.48 -4.31 32.37
CA GLU A 267 -0.77 -5.03 32.16
C GLU A 267 -1.09 -5.35 30.69
N TRP A 268 -0.40 -4.70 29.75
CA TRP A 268 -0.59 -4.89 28.32
C TRP A 268 0.27 -6.01 27.74
N GLY A 269 1.24 -6.53 28.51
CA GLY A 269 2.13 -7.58 28.04
C GLY A 269 3.11 -7.08 26.97
N SER A 270 3.64 -8.02 26.17
CA SER A 270 4.83 -7.76 25.36
C SER A 270 4.61 -6.68 24.30
N GLU A 271 5.53 -5.71 24.25
CA GLU A 271 5.51 -4.63 23.26
C GLU A 271 5.59 -5.17 21.83
N ASP A 272 6.47 -6.12 21.58
CA ASP A 272 6.67 -6.71 20.25
C ASP A 272 5.43 -7.49 19.80
N GLU A 273 4.87 -8.35 20.67
CA GLU A 273 3.64 -9.09 20.38
C GLU A 273 2.48 -8.15 20.10
N ARG A 274 2.32 -7.08 20.89
CA ARG A 274 1.27 -6.08 20.67
C ARG A 274 1.45 -5.35 19.35
N GLY A 275 2.66 -4.89 19.02
CA GLY A 275 2.92 -4.21 17.75
C GLY A 275 2.58 -5.09 16.55
N ILE A 276 2.96 -6.38 16.60
CA ILE A 276 2.60 -7.39 15.59
C ILE A 276 1.08 -7.54 15.52
N ASP A 277 0.40 -7.70 16.65
CA ASP A 277 -1.05 -7.89 16.71
C ASP A 277 -1.79 -6.67 16.14
N MET A 278 -1.34 -5.45 16.44
CA MET A 278 -1.92 -4.20 15.91
C MET A 278 -1.80 -4.13 14.38
N GLU A 279 -0.63 -4.48 13.83
CA GLU A 279 -0.40 -4.53 12.39
C GLU A 279 -1.22 -5.65 11.71
N VAL A 280 -1.25 -6.85 12.30
CA VAL A 280 -2.02 -7.99 11.78
C VAL A 280 -3.53 -7.73 11.81
N MET A 281 -4.07 -7.23 12.92
CA MET A 281 -5.51 -6.99 13.04
C MET A 281 -5.97 -5.93 12.05
N THR A 282 -5.21 -4.84 11.90
CA THR A 282 -5.51 -3.76 10.95
C THR A 282 -5.45 -4.29 9.51
N ALA A 283 -4.37 -4.97 9.13
CA ALA A 283 -4.22 -5.55 7.79
C ALA A 283 -5.28 -6.59 7.45
N ALA A 284 -5.63 -7.47 8.40
CA ALA A 284 -6.67 -8.47 8.20
C ALA A 284 -8.03 -7.83 7.93
N ALA A 285 -8.35 -6.77 8.68
CA ALA A 285 -9.59 -6.04 8.50
C ALA A 285 -9.60 -5.25 7.18
N ASP A 286 -8.48 -4.66 6.78
CA ASP A 286 -8.37 -3.91 5.51
C ASP A 286 -8.59 -4.81 4.31
N LEU A 287 -8.01 -6.01 4.35
CA LEU A 287 -8.21 -7.03 3.33
C LEU A 287 -9.66 -7.53 3.31
N ALA A 288 -10.29 -7.70 4.48
CA ALA A 288 -11.68 -8.12 4.57
C ALA A 288 -12.67 -7.04 4.10
N ALA A 289 -12.30 -5.75 4.23
CA ALA A 289 -13.13 -4.61 3.81
C ALA A 289 -12.97 -4.25 2.33
N GLY A 290 -11.79 -4.49 1.73
CA GLY A 290 -11.62 -4.26 0.29
C GLY A 290 -10.22 -4.00 -0.24
N SER A 291 -9.19 -4.02 0.60
CA SER A 291 -7.83 -3.81 0.13
C SER A 291 -7.40 -4.93 -0.82
N ASP A 292 -6.91 -4.55 -1.99
CA ASP A 292 -6.31 -5.46 -2.96
C ASP A 292 -4.80 -5.64 -2.68
N ALA A 293 -4.19 -4.71 -1.93
CA ALA A 293 -2.88 -4.88 -1.33
C ALA A 293 -2.78 -4.14 0.02
N VAL A 294 -1.93 -4.64 0.92
CA VAL A 294 -1.57 -3.99 2.19
C VAL A 294 -0.06 -3.84 2.30
N ILE A 295 0.41 -2.81 2.98
CA ILE A 295 1.84 -2.56 3.20
C ILE A 295 2.13 -2.72 4.69
N LEU A 296 3.12 -3.57 5.01
CA LEU A 296 3.48 -4.00 6.36
C LEU A 296 5.00 -3.87 6.56
N ARG A 297 5.46 -3.86 7.81
CA ARG A 297 6.89 -3.84 8.16
C ARG A 297 7.36 -5.13 8.84
N HIS A 298 6.58 -5.70 9.75
CA HIS A 298 7.09 -6.78 10.60
C HIS A 298 7.01 -8.16 9.92
N PRO A 299 8.09 -8.97 9.94
CA PRO A 299 8.11 -10.27 9.26
C PRO A 299 7.03 -11.24 9.72
N GLU A 300 6.75 -11.31 11.03
CA GLU A 300 5.69 -12.19 11.54
C GLU A 300 4.30 -11.70 11.13
N SER A 301 4.08 -10.38 11.00
CA SER A 301 2.83 -9.83 10.45
C SER A 301 2.66 -10.23 8.98
N VAL A 302 3.71 -10.04 8.16
CA VAL A 302 3.72 -10.43 6.74
C VAL A 302 3.40 -11.91 6.57
N LYS A 303 4.09 -12.77 7.31
CA LYS A 303 3.86 -14.22 7.29
C LYS A 303 2.46 -14.61 7.75
N THR A 304 1.94 -13.95 8.78
CA THR A 304 0.59 -14.21 9.32
C THR A 304 -0.49 -13.83 8.32
N ILE A 305 -0.38 -12.65 7.69
CA ILE A 305 -1.32 -12.19 6.67
C ILE A 305 -1.21 -13.02 5.40
N ALA A 306 0.00 -13.40 4.98
CA ALA A 306 0.18 -14.31 3.84
C ALA A 306 -0.51 -15.66 4.06
N LYS A 307 -0.41 -16.21 5.28
CA LYS A 307 -1.11 -17.42 5.68
C LYS A 307 -2.64 -17.23 5.68
N MET A 308 -3.13 -16.08 6.15
CA MET A 308 -4.55 -15.75 6.12
C MET A 308 -5.08 -15.69 4.68
N ILE A 309 -4.41 -14.94 3.79
CA ILE A 309 -4.77 -14.82 2.38
C ILE A 309 -4.86 -16.20 1.75
N LYS A 310 -3.82 -17.03 1.91
CA LYS A 310 -3.77 -18.40 1.38
C LYS A 310 -4.89 -19.32 1.90
N ALA A 311 -5.41 -19.06 3.10
CA ALA A 311 -6.50 -19.85 3.67
C ALA A 311 -7.89 -19.42 3.16
N LEU A 312 -8.01 -18.20 2.63
CA LEU A 312 -9.27 -17.59 2.19
C LEU A 312 -9.46 -17.57 0.67
N VAL A 313 -8.41 -17.81 -0.11
CA VAL A 313 -8.43 -17.84 -1.59
C VAL A 313 -8.00 -19.19 -2.16
#